data_AF-A0A3G6J0K9-F1
#
_entry.id   AF-A0A3G6J0K9-F1
#
_cell.length_a   1.000
_cell.length_b   1.000
_cell.length_c   1.000
_cell.angle_alpha   90.00
_cell.angle_beta   90.00
_cell.angle_gamma   90.00
#
_symmetry.space_group_name_H-M   'P 1'
#
loop_
_entity.id
_entity.type
_entity.pdbx_description
1 polymer ?
#
loop_
_entity_poly.entity_id
_entity_poly.type
_entity_poly.pdbx_seq_one_letter_code
_entity_poly.pdbx_strand_id
1 'polypeptide(L)'
;MHILDTGPIFKFLTTDCVPELLLALGHHKVLVPEAVEFEISNTPKRHPQFRRASEVWPKIPPRFKEVLSDAPTDELRECCKSVLGLEFEHMYAQLKDRGENMAILHGVLLARAGHKVLLVCDEEAGTAMIKNQQRALAMQQLRRQHTPGGSIRHADTLQLLRWAIENGGFKNDMQVFLRRYQAMAALDSALPRDVKDTGLTKSPPWP
;
A
#
# COMPACT_ATOMS: atom_id res chain seq x y z
N MET A 1 -10.81 1.44 4.22
CA MET A 1 -9.56 2.17 4.52
C MET A 1 -8.47 1.61 3.64
N HIS A 2 -7.58 2.43 3.10
CA HIS A 2 -6.53 2.00 2.15
C HIS A 2 -5.18 2.35 2.76
N ILE A 3 -4.44 1.33 3.18
CA ILE A 3 -3.12 1.50 3.79
C ILE A 3 -2.09 1.06 2.76
N LEU A 4 -1.18 1.97 2.43
CA LEU A 4 -0.14 1.73 1.44
C LEU A 4 1.21 1.54 2.13
N ASP A 5 1.93 0.53 1.67
CA ASP A 5 3.36 0.39 1.91
C ASP A 5 4.16 1.36 1.00
N THR A 6 5.45 1.50 1.32
CA THR A 6 6.46 2.27 0.62
C THR A 6 6.58 1.94 -0.87
N GLY A 7 6.59 0.65 -1.25
CA GLY A 7 6.82 0.24 -2.63
C GLY A 7 5.80 0.83 -3.63
N PRO A 8 4.50 0.56 -3.46
CA PRO A 8 3.46 1.12 -4.32
C PRO A 8 3.41 2.64 -4.26
N ILE A 9 3.49 3.25 -3.07
CA ILE A 9 3.30 4.70 -2.96
C ILE A 9 4.42 5.49 -3.64
N PHE A 10 5.67 4.99 -3.59
CA PHE A 10 6.76 5.62 -4.33
C PHE A 10 6.50 5.67 -5.83
N LYS A 11 5.97 4.60 -6.41
CA LYS A 11 5.70 4.53 -7.86
C LYS A 11 4.73 5.64 -8.27
N PHE A 12 3.58 5.74 -7.61
CA PHE A 12 2.56 6.74 -7.94
C PHE A 12 3.01 8.18 -7.67
N LEU A 13 3.71 8.43 -6.55
CA LEU A 13 4.20 9.77 -6.25
C LEU A 13 5.30 10.21 -7.21
N THR A 14 6.21 9.30 -7.58
CA THR A 14 7.39 9.63 -8.40
C THR A 14 7.03 9.85 -9.85
N THR A 15 6.04 9.13 -10.39
CA THR A 15 5.65 9.23 -11.80
C THR A 15 4.49 10.20 -12.05
N ASP A 16 4.19 11.09 -11.10
CA ASP A 16 3.06 12.03 -11.13
C ASP A 16 1.69 11.35 -11.41
N CYS A 17 1.48 10.15 -10.85
CA CYS A 17 0.26 9.37 -11.02
C CYS A 17 -0.68 9.41 -9.79
N VAL A 18 -0.58 10.46 -8.98
CA VAL A 18 -1.44 10.64 -7.80
C VAL A 18 -2.93 10.70 -8.17
N PRO A 19 -3.37 11.40 -9.24
CA PRO A 19 -4.78 11.37 -9.64
C PRO A 19 -5.29 9.95 -9.95
N GLU A 20 -4.49 9.15 -10.64
CA GLU A 20 -4.80 7.76 -11.00
C GLU A 20 -4.84 6.86 -9.76
N LEU A 21 -3.93 7.06 -8.80
CA LEU A 21 -3.99 6.39 -7.49
C LEU A 21 -5.30 6.72 -6.76
N LEU A 22 -5.66 8.00 -6.68
CA LEU A 22 -6.89 8.41 -6.01
C LEU A 22 -8.12 7.84 -6.72
N LEU A 23 -8.14 7.82 -8.06
CA LEU A 23 -9.22 7.19 -8.82
C LEU A 23 -9.30 5.67 -8.58
N ALA A 24 -8.17 4.97 -8.57
CA ALA A 24 -8.12 3.54 -8.25
C ALA A 24 -8.72 3.24 -6.86
N LEU A 25 -8.52 4.14 -5.91
CA LEU A 25 -9.03 4.03 -4.54
C LEU A 25 -10.40 4.70 -4.34
N GLY A 26 -11.11 5.11 -5.40
CA GLY A 26 -12.44 5.73 -5.31
C GLY A 26 -12.45 7.07 -4.56
N HIS A 27 -11.35 7.84 -4.65
CA HIS A 27 -11.10 9.10 -3.94
C HIS A 27 -11.11 8.99 -2.41
N HIS A 28 -11.04 7.77 -1.87
CA HIS A 28 -10.85 7.57 -0.45
C HIS A 28 -9.44 7.96 -0.01
N LYS A 29 -9.31 8.23 1.28
CA LYS A 29 -8.04 8.61 1.90
C LYS A 29 -6.99 7.49 1.76
N VAL A 30 -5.77 7.89 1.45
CA VAL A 30 -4.56 7.07 1.50
C VAL A 30 -3.97 7.17 2.89
N LEU A 31 -3.85 6.05 3.58
CA LEU A 31 -3.24 5.95 4.90
C LEU A 31 -1.83 5.38 4.74
N VAL A 32 -0.85 5.93 5.45
CA VAL A 32 0.51 5.37 5.53
C VAL A 32 1.00 5.39 6.97
N PRO A 33 1.74 4.37 7.44
CA PRO A 33 2.45 4.46 8.71
C PRO A 33 3.51 5.58 8.74
N GLU A 34 3.87 6.06 9.93
CA GLU A 34 4.98 7.01 10.13
C GLU A 34 6.30 6.47 9.54
N ALA A 35 6.56 5.16 9.64
CA ALA A 35 7.72 4.52 9.03
C ALA A 35 7.74 4.69 7.50
N VAL A 36 6.59 4.58 6.84
CA VAL A 36 6.46 4.77 5.39
C VAL A 36 6.63 6.25 5.03
N GLU A 37 6.03 7.18 5.79
CA GLU A 37 6.25 8.62 5.58
C GLU A 37 7.73 9.02 5.74
N PHE A 38 8.40 8.44 6.73
CA PHE A 38 9.83 8.62 6.94
C PHE A 38 10.63 8.13 5.72
N GLU A 39 10.29 6.96 5.17
CA GLU A 39 10.92 6.42 3.97
C GLU A 39 10.70 7.32 2.75
N ILE A 40 9.48 7.81 2.53
CA ILE A 40 9.15 8.79 1.46
C ILE A 40 10.09 10.00 1.53
N SER A 41 10.42 10.46 2.73
CA SER A 41 11.27 11.63 2.96
C SER A 41 12.78 11.32 2.91
N ASN A 42 13.19 10.10 3.27
CA ASN A 42 14.59 9.76 3.50
C ASN A 42 15.23 8.95 2.37
N THR A 43 14.49 8.06 1.71
CA THR A 43 14.97 7.26 0.57
C THR A 43 15.53 8.13 -0.56
N PRO A 44 14.92 9.28 -0.93
CA PRO A 44 15.45 10.11 -2.00
C PRO A 44 16.85 10.70 -1.76
N LYS A 45 17.33 10.75 -0.51
CA LYS A 45 18.69 11.20 -0.19
C LYS A 45 19.75 10.21 -0.68
N ARG A 46 19.38 8.93 -0.79
CA ARG A 46 20.25 7.83 -1.25
C ARG A 46 19.93 7.38 -2.67
N HIS A 47 18.67 7.54 -3.08
CA HIS A 47 18.13 7.09 -4.36
C HIS A 47 17.42 8.26 -5.06
N PRO A 48 18.17 9.10 -5.80
CA PRO A 48 17.66 10.35 -6.37
C PRO A 48 16.48 10.17 -7.32
N GLN A 49 16.29 8.98 -7.91
CA GLN A 49 15.15 8.70 -8.77
C GLN A 49 13.80 8.87 -8.05
N PHE A 50 13.76 8.74 -6.71
CA PHE A 50 12.55 8.92 -5.90
C PHE A 50 12.36 10.35 -5.38
N ARG A 51 13.22 11.33 -5.76
CA ARG A 51 13.14 12.73 -5.29
C ARG A 51 11.74 13.30 -5.39
N ARG A 52 11.07 13.04 -6.50
CA ARG A 52 9.74 13.54 -6.77
C ARG A 52 8.73 13.14 -5.70
N ALA A 53 8.86 11.95 -5.09
CA ALA A 53 7.95 11.51 -4.05
C ALA A 53 7.98 12.42 -2.80
N SER A 54 9.17 12.81 -2.35
CA SER A 54 9.32 13.75 -1.22
C SER A 54 8.77 15.14 -1.50
N GLU A 55 8.70 15.55 -2.77
CA GLU A 55 8.13 16.84 -3.17
C GLU A 55 6.60 16.81 -3.27
N VAL A 56 6.03 15.66 -3.64
CA VAL A 56 4.61 15.48 -3.93
C VAL A 56 3.84 15.11 -2.67
N TRP A 57 4.34 14.21 -1.83
CA TRP A 57 3.65 13.74 -0.62
C TRP A 57 3.16 14.87 0.31
N PRO A 58 3.98 15.89 0.64
CA PRO A 58 3.54 17.02 1.47
C PRO A 58 2.39 17.81 0.83
N LYS A 59 2.32 17.86 -0.50
CA LYS A 59 1.34 18.64 -1.28
C LYS A 59 0.00 17.92 -1.47
N ILE A 60 -0.07 16.62 -1.20
CA ILE A 60 -1.35 15.90 -1.25
C ILE A 60 -2.30 16.51 -0.20
N PRO A 61 -3.53 16.92 -0.58
CA PRO A 61 -4.47 17.52 0.35
C PRO A 61 -4.79 16.61 1.54
N PRO A 62 -4.94 17.14 2.78
CA PRO A 62 -5.24 16.35 3.98
C PRO A 62 -6.51 15.47 3.88
N ARG A 63 -7.48 15.84 3.03
CA ARG A 63 -8.66 15.00 2.77
C ARG A 63 -8.35 13.67 2.08
N PHE A 64 -7.20 13.58 1.41
CA PHE A 64 -6.75 12.40 0.65
C PHE A 64 -5.56 11.68 1.29
N LYS A 65 -4.96 12.21 2.36
CA LYS A 65 -3.83 11.57 3.06
C LYS A 65 -4.00 11.57 4.57
N GLU A 66 -3.52 10.52 5.23
CA GLU A 66 -3.39 10.43 6.68
C GLU A 66 -2.17 9.60 7.03
N VAL A 67 -1.47 10.02 8.08
CA VAL A 67 -0.31 9.30 8.62
C VAL A 67 -0.77 8.61 9.89
N LEU A 68 -0.57 7.31 9.96
CA LEU A 68 -0.88 6.48 11.12
C LEU A 68 0.33 6.50 12.06
N SER A 69 0.08 6.81 13.33
CA SER A 69 1.18 6.90 14.30
C SER A 69 1.76 5.52 14.62
N ASP A 70 3.07 5.41 14.61
CA ASP A 70 3.78 4.19 14.99
C ASP A 70 4.16 4.18 16.48
N ALA A 71 3.66 5.17 17.24
CA ALA A 71 3.86 5.23 18.67
C ALA A 71 3.42 3.90 19.33
N PRO A 72 4.27 3.28 20.17
CA PRO A 72 3.99 1.97 20.69
C PRO A 72 2.85 2.02 21.70
N THR A 73 1.75 1.35 21.37
CA THR A 73 0.65 1.04 22.30
C THR A 73 0.68 -0.43 22.68
N ASP A 74 -0.03 -0.81 23.74
CA ASP A 74 -0.09 -2.20 24.16
C ASP A 74 -0.76 -3.09 23.10
N GLU A 75 -1.78 -2.56 22.40
CA GLU A 75 -2.44 -3.23 21.29
C GLU A 75 -1.50 -3.44 20.11
N LEU A 76 -0.67 -2.44 19.78
CA LEU A 76 0.29 -2.54 18.69
C LEU A 76 1.42 -3.53 19.02
N ARG A 77 1.88 -3.56 20.27
CA ARG A 77 2.84 -4.56 20.76
C ARG A 77 2.30 -5.97 20.70
N GLU A 78 1.08 -6.17 21.21
CA GLU A 78 0.42 -7.48 21.17
C GLU A 78 0.16 -7.92 19.72
N CYS A 79 -0.26 -6.99 18.85
CA CYS A 79 -0.44 -7.25 17.42
C CYS A 79 0.89 -7.68 16.78
N CYS A 80 1.99 -6.96 17.04
CA CYS A 80 3.32 -7.32 16.53
C CYS A 80 3.72 -8.74 16.93
N LYS A 81 3.59 -9.06 18.23
CA LYS A 81 3.90 -10.39 18.74
C LYS A 81 3.02 -11.48 18.13
N SER A 82 1.72 -11.21 17.97
CA SER A 82 0.76 -12.16 17.39
C SER A 82 0.96 -12.38 15.89
N VAL A 83 1.33 -11.35 15.14
CA VAL A 83 1.38 -11.36 13.67
C VAL A 83 2.77 -11.76 13.18
N LEU A 84 3.81 -11.18 13.77
CA LEU A 84 5.21 -11.33 13.35
C LEU A 84 6.00 -12.29 14.24
N GLY A 85 5.52 -12.59 15.44
CA GLY A 85 6.27 -13.41 16.41
C GLY A 85 7.47 -12.68 17.03
N LEU A 86 7.51 -11.34 16.91
CA LEU A 86 8.61 -10.49 17.38
C LEU A 86 8.10 -9.49 18.41
N GLU A 87 8.97 -9.11 19.34
CA GLU A 87 8.72 -7.96 20.22
C GLU A 87 8.80 -6.67 19.40
N PHE A 88 7.88 -5.74 19.66
CA PHE A 88 7.70 -4.53 18.83
C PHE A 88 8.98 -3.71 18.73
N GLU A 89 9.67 -3.49 19.84
CA GLU A 89 10.89 -2.69 19.89
C GLU A 89 12.00 -3.29 19.04
N HIS A 90 12.10 -4.63 18.99
CA HIS A 90 13.06 -5.33 18.13
C HIS A 90 12.71 -5.18 16.65
N MET A 91 11.44 -5.38 16.30
CA MET A 91 10.96 -5.20 14.92
C MET A 91 11.15 -3.76 14.46
N TYR A 92 10.72 -2.79 15.27
CA TYR A 92 10.78 -1.37 14.92
C TYR A 92 12.21 -0.84 14.85
N ALA A 93 13.16 -1.43 15.58
CA ALA A 93 14.58 -1.07 15.46
C ALA A 93 15.18 -1.47 14.10
N GLN A 94 14.65 -2.50 13.45
CA GLN A 94 15.11 -2.93 12.12
C GLN A 94 14.61 -1.93 11.06
N LEU A 95 15.52 -1.42 10.22
CA LEU A 95 15.13 -0.55 9.10
C LEU A 95 14.59 -1.33 7.91
N LYS A 96 15.01 -2.59 7.79
CA LYS A 96 14.58 -3.47 6.72
C LYS A 96 13.12 -3.84 6.94
N ASP A 97 12.31 -3.74 5.90
CA ASP A 97 10.90 -4.15 5.85
C ASP A 97 10.01 -3.45 6.92
N ARG A 98 10.49 -2.34 7.51
CA ARG A 98 9.78 -1.61 8.58
C ARG A 98 8.47 -1.02 8.10
N GLY A 99 8.50 -0.32 6.97
CA GLY A 99 7.31 0.26 6.35
C GLY A 99 6.23 -0.79 6.11
N GLU A 100 6.61 -1.91 5.52
CA GLU A 100 5.71 -3.03 5.22
C GLU A 100 5.12 -3.64 6.49
N ASN A 101 5.97 -3.96 7.47
CA ASN A 101 5.53 -4.51 8.75
C ASN A 101 4.53 -3.57 9.42
N MET A 102 4.83 -2.28 9.48
CA MET A 102 3.91 -1.29 10.08
C MET A 102 2.60 -1.16 9.30
N ALA A 103 2.63 -1.21 7.97
CA ALA A 103 1.41 -1.19 7.17
C ALA A 103 0.53 -2.40 7.50
N ILE A 104 1.11 -3.59 7.59
CA ILE A 104 0.40 -4.82 7.96
C ILE A 104 -0.16 -4.73 9.37
N LEU A 105 0.63 -4.31 10.36
CA LEU A 105 0.19 -4.22 11.76
C LEU A 105 -0.97 -3.26 11.94
N HIS A 106 -0.88 -2.06 11.35
CA HIS A 106 -1.98 -1.09 11.35
C HIS A 106 -3.23 -1.64 10.66
N GLY A 107 -3.05 -2.31 9.52
CA GLY A 107 -4.16 -2.93 8.80
C GLY A 107 -4.86 -4.02 9.59
N VAL A 108 -4.10 -4.85 10.31
CA VAL A 108 -4.64 -5.89 11.20
C VAL A 108 -5.39 -5.27 12.38
N LEU A 109 -4.82 -4.25 13.03
CA LEU A 109 -5.48 -3.56 14.14
C LEU A 109 -6.82 -2.95 13.73
N LEU A 110 -6.84 -2.20 12.63
CA LEU A 110 -8.06 -1.59 12.11
C LEU A 110 -9.10 -2.64 11.73
N ALA A 111 -8.68 -3.77 11.15
CA ALA A 111 -9.59 -4.85 10.82
C ALA A 111 -10.13 -5.56 12.07
N ARG A 112 -9.31 -5.76 13.12
CA ARG A 112 -9.77 -6.27 14.42
C ARG A 112 -10.78 -5.32 15.10
N ALA A 113 -10.64 -4.02 14.86
CA ALA A 113 -11.61 -3.00 15.30
C ALA A 113 -12.90 -2.96 14.47
N GLY A 114 -13.04 -3.79 13.43
CA GLY A 114 -14.25 -3.91 12.62
C GLY A 114 -14.21 -3.16 11.29
N HIS A 115 -13.07 -2.57 10.91
CA HIS A 115 -12.95 -1.86 9.64
C HIS A 115 -12.62 -2.78 8.47
N LYS A 116 -13.08 -2.41 7.28
CA LYS A 116 -12.66 -3.03 6.01
C LYS A 116 -11.41 -2.32 5.51
N VAL A 117 -10.31 -3.06 5.45
CA VAL A 117 -8.98 -2.55 5.11
C VAL A 117 -8.51 -3.19 3.82
N LEU A 118 -8.04 -2.35 2.90
CA LEU A 118 -7.21 -2.77 1.78
C LEU A 118 -5.76 -2.40 2.12
N LEU A 119 -4.89 -3.40 2.19
CA LEU A 119 -3.46 -3.25 2.28
C LEU A 119 -2.86 -3.33 0.87
N VAL A 120 -2.02 -2.36 0.53
CA VAL A 120 -1.35 -2.31 -0.77
C VAL A 120 0.14 -2.52 -0.57
N CYS A 121 0.66 -3.64 -1.06
CA CYS A 121 2.08 -4.00 -1.04
C CYS A 121 2.43 -4.84 -2.28
N ASP A 122 3.65 -4.69 -2.78
CA ASP A 122 4.11 -5.45 -3.95
C ASP A 122 4.88 -6.74 -3.56
N GLU A 123 5.35 -6.86 -2.32
CA GLU A 123 6.20 -7.99 -1.90
C GLU A 123 5.39 -9.29 -1.69
N GLU A 124 5.97 -10.42 -2.13
CA GLU A 124 5.36 -11.74 -1.98
C GLU A 124 5.22 -12.16 -0.51
N ALA A 125 6.24 -11.86 0.30
CA ALA A 125 6.25 -12.18 1.73
C ALA A 125 5.12 -11.46 2.48
N GLY A 126 4.98 -10.14 2.28
CA GLY A 126 3.87 -9.35 2.79
C GLY A 126 2.52 -9.86 2.33
N THR A 127 2.39 -10.22 1.04
CA THR A 127 1.16 -10.80 0.49
C THR A 127 0.76 -12.11 1.19
N ALA A 128 1.72 -13.00 1.43
CA ALA A 128 1.47 -14.26 2.14
C ALA A 128 1.04 -14.00 3.60
N MET A 129 1.68 -13.03 4.26
CA MET A 129 1.33 -12.63 5.61
C MET A 129 -0.09 -12.06 5.69
N ILE A 130 -0.47 -11.16 4.77
CA ILE A 130 -1.82 -10.60 4.70
C ILE A 130 -2.87 -11.70 4.52
N LYS A 131 -2.62 -12.67 3.63
CA LYS A 131 -3.53 -13.83 3.44
C LYS A 131 -3.68 -14.67 4.70
N ASN A 132 -2.58 -14.88 5.44
CA ASN A 132 -2.64 -15.59 6.72
C ASN A 132 -3.46 -14.82 7.75
N GLN A 133 -3.28 -13.50 7.84
CA GLN A 133 -4.05 -12.67 8.77
C GLN A 133 -5.52 -12.55 8.37
N GLN A 134 -5.84 -12.54 7.08
CA GLN A 134 -7.24 -12.61 6.61
C GLN A 134 -7.94 -13.89 7.10
N ARG A 135 -7.26 -15.04 7.02
CA ARG A 135 -7.79 -16.33 7.54
C ARG A 135 -7.90 -16.32 9.06
N ALA A 136 -6.88 -15.84 9.76
CA ALA A 136 -6.87 -15.75 11.21
C ALA A 136 -8.01 -14.86 11.74
N LEU A 137 -8.20 -13.69 11.14
CA LEU A 137 -9.26 -12.76 11.51
C LEU A 137 -10.64 -13.38 11.34
N ALA A 138 -10.90 -14.09 10.23
CA ALA A 138 -12.17 -14.77 10.01
C ALA A 138 -12.46 -15.83 11.10
N MET A 139 -11.44 -16.60 11.51
CA MET A 139 -11.58 -17.57 12.62
C MET A 139 -11.81 -16.88 13.97
N GLN A 140 -11.11 -15.78 14.24
CA GLN A 140 -11.27 -15.00 15.48
C GLN A 140 -12.67 -14.36 15.57
N GLN A 141 -13.22 -13.91 14.44
CA GLN A 141 -14.59 -13.37 14.35
C GLN A 141 -15.64 -14.45 14.61
N LEU A 142 -15.46 -15.68 14.09
CA LEU A 142 -16.33 -16.81 14.41
C LEU A 142 -16.33 -17.13 15.92
N ARG A 143 -15.18 -16.93 16.58
CA ARG A 143 -15.02 -17.11 18.03
C ARG A 143 -15.43 -15.88 18.86
N ARG A 144 -15.97 -14.82 18.23
CA ARG A 144 -16.36 -13.55 18.86
C ARG A 144 -15.24 -12.87 19.66
N GLN A 145 -13.98 -13.05 19.22
CA GLN A 145 -12.81 -12.45 19.88
C GLN A 145 -12.58 -11.00 19.49
N HIS A 146 -13.16 -10.55 18.36
CA HIS A 146 -12.98 -9.21 17.80
C HIS A 146 -14.30 -8.66 17.27
N THR A 147 -14.30 -7.35 16.97
CA THR A 147 -15.48 -6.66 16.44
C THR A 147 -15.91 -7.27 15.11
N PRO A 148 -17.19 -7.68 14.97
CA PRO A 148 -17.69 -8.22 13.71
C PRO A 148 -17.61 -7.22 12.56
N GLY A 149 -17.44 -7.70 11.33
CA GLY A 149 -17.54 -6.90 10.11
C GLY A 149 -16.22 -6.36 9.56
N GLY A 150 -15.13 -6.49 10.30
CA GLY A 150 -13.79 -6.14 9.83
C GLY A 150 -13.23 -7.13 8.82
N SER A 151 -12.40 -6.66 7.90
CA SER A 151 -11.72 -7.53 6.93
C SER A 151 -10.43 -6.91 6.43
N ILE A 152 -9.53 -7.77 5.98
CA ILE A 152 -8.28 -7.38 5.32
C ILE A 152 -8.31 -7.94 3.91
N ARG A 153 -7.96 -7.11 2.94
CA ARG A 153 -7.74 -7.49 1.55
C ARG A 153 -6.38 -6.97 1.10
N HIS A 154 -5.80 -7.64 0.13
CA HIS A 154 -4.55 -7.24 -0.50
C HIS A 154 -4.82 -6.66 -1.90
N ALA A 155 -3.99 -5.70 -2.30
CA ALA A 155 -3.78 -5.29 -3.68
C ALA A 155 -2.30 -4.98 -3.90
N ASP A 156 -1.85 -5.08 -5.14
CA ASP A 156 -0.52 -4.65 -5.57
C ASP A 156 -0.63 -3.46 -6.53
N THR A 157 0.51 -2.95 -6.99
CA THR A 157 0.56 -1.85 -7.95
C THR A 157 -0.17 -2.18 -9.26
N LEU A 158 -0.12 -3.42 -9.75
CA LEU A 158 -0.80 -3.83 -10.98
C LEU A 158 -2.33 -3.77 -10.82
N GLN A 159 -2.84 -4.19 -9.68
CA GLN A 159 -4.25 -4.12 -9.34
C GLN A 159 -4.73 -2.67 -9.22
N LEU A 160 -3.92 -1.78 -8.64
CA LEU A 160 -4.22 -0.34 -8.60
C LEU A 160 -4.24 0.28 -10.00
N LEU A 161 -3.27 -0.05 -10.86
CA LEU A 161 -3.24 0.42 -12.25
C LEU A 161 -4.46 -0.07 -13.04
N ARG A 162 -4.87 -1.33 -12.85
CA ARG A 162 -6.10 -1.86 -13.44
C ARG A 162 -7.31 -1.02 -13.03
N TRP A 163 -7.51 -0.80 -11.72
CA TRP A 163 -8.64 0.00 -11.24
C TRP A 163 -8.58 1.44 -11.71
N ALA A 164 -7.39 2.03 -11.82
CA ALA A 164 -7.23 3.36 -12.40
C ALA A 164 -7.70 3.40 -13.87
N ILE A 165 -7.39 2.37 -14.68
CA ILE A 165 -7.89 2.25 -16.06
C ILE A 165 -9.41 2.12 -16.08
N GLU A 166 -9.96 1.18 -15.30
CA GLU A 166 -11.41 0.93 -15.20
C GLU A 166 -12.18 2.19 -14.78
N ASN A 167 -11.59 3.01 -13.91
CA ASN A 167 -12.16 4.27 -13.42
C ASN A 167 -11.81 5.49 -14.30
N GLY A 168 -11.26 5.27 -15.51
CA GLY A 168 -11.00 6.33 -16.49
C GLY A 168 -9.81 7.25 -16.17
N GLY A 169 -8.92 6.85 -15.28
CA GLY A 169 -7.75 7.65 -14.86
C GLY A 169 -6.82 8.04 -16.00
N PHE A 170 -6.73 7.19 -17.03
CA PHE A 170 -5.93 7.46 -18.23
C PHE A 170 -6.73 8.03 -19.40
N LYS A 171 -8.02 8.38 -19.21
CA LYS A 171 -8.90 8.98 -20.24
C LYS A 171 -8.90 8.23 -21.58
N ASN A 172 -8.79 6.90 -21.55
CA ASN A 172 -8.65 6.04 -22.74
C ASN A 172 -7.42 6.36 -23.61
N ASP A 173 -6.40 7.02 -23.06
CA ASP A 173 -5.12 7.29 -23.73
C ASP A 173 -4.09 6.22 -23.37
N MET A 174 -4.00 5.22 -24.24
CA MET A 174 -3.04 4.12 -24.12
C MET A 174 -1.59 4.62 -24.12
N GLN A 175 -1.25 5.68 -24.86
CA GLN A 175 0.13 6.18 -24.93
C GLN A 175 0.55 6.85 -23.62
N VAL A 176 -0.36 7.59 -22.98
CA VAL A 176 -0.14 8.14 -21.65
C VAL A 176 0.05 7.01 -20.63
N PHE A 177 -0.82 6.00 -20.64
CA PHE A 177 -0.67 4.84 -19.77
C PHE A 177 0.67 4.14 -19.94
N LEU A 178 1.05 3.78 -21.18
CA LEU A 178 2.30 3.09 -21.47
C LEU A 178 3.52 3.88 -20.98
N ARG A 179 3.54 5.19 -21.20
CA ARG A 179 4.62 6.07 -20.73
C ARG A 179 4.74 6.07 -19.21
N ARG A 180 3.61 6.17 -18.50
CA ARG A 180 3.59 6.18 -17.03
C ARG A 180 3.96 4.81 -16.47
N TYR A 181 3.45 3.73 -17.05
CA TYR A 181 3.80 2.36 -16.69
C TYR A 181 5.30 2.12 -16.82
N GLN A 182 5.89 2.48 -17.96
CA GLN A 182 7.33 2.33 -18.20
C GLN A 182 8.15 3.13 -17.20
N ALA A 183 7.71 4.35 -16.88
CA ALA A 183 8.36 5.17 -15.84
C ALA A 183 8.30 4.49 -14.46
N MET A 184 7.17 3.86 -14.09
CA MET A 184 7.03 3.14 -12.82
C MET A 184 7.91 1.88 -12.79
N ALA A 185 7.87 1.08 -13.86
CA ALA A 185 8.65 -0.16 -13.98
C ALA A 185 10.16 0.08 -14.08
N ALA A 186 10.60 1.31 -14.36
CA ALA A 186 12.00 1.69 -14.33
C ALA A 186 12.52 2.05 -12.91
N LEU A 187 11.64 2.23 -11.92
CA LEU A 187 12.03 2.63 -10.57
C LEU A 187 12.60 1.48 -9.74
N ASP A 188 12.02 0.29 -9.88
CA ASP A 188 12.40 -0.94 -9.17
C ASP A 188 12.06 -2.19 -10.00
N SER A 189 12.25 -3.38 -9.42
CA SER A 189 11.97 -4.66 -10.07
C SER A 189 10.60 -5.26 -9.73
N ALA A 190 9.72 -4.52 -9.02
CA ALA A 190 8.44 -5.05 -8.55
C ALA A 190 7.39 -5.13 -9.68
N LEU A 191 7.57 -4.37 -10.76
CA LEU A 191 6.71 -4.43 -11.94
C LEU A 191 7.41 -5.18 -13.09
N PRO A 192 6.66 -5.98 -13.88
CA PRO A 192 7.16 -6.49 -15.16
C PRO A 192 7.67 -5.36 -16.06
N ARG A 193 8.78 -5.58 -16.78
CA ARG A 193 9.30 -4.55 -17.69
C ARG A 193 8.48 -4.43 -18.96
N ASP A 194 8.01 -5.56 -19.51
CA ASP A 194 7.05 -5.55 -20.60
C ASP A 194 5.64 -5.50 -20.05
N VAL A 195 4.96 -4.38 -20.31
CA VAL A 195 3.56 -4.17 -19.93
C VAL A 195 2.63 -5.23 -20.51
N LYS A 196 2.98 -5.87 -21.62
CA LYS A 196 2.15 -6.93 -22.23
C LYS A 196 1.99 -8.13 -21.30
N ASP A 197 2.99 -8.40 -20.47
CA ASP A 197 2.99 -9.51 -19.52
C ASP A 197 1.97 -9.31 -18.38
N THR A 198 1.53 -8.07 -18.17
CA THR A 198 0.54 -7.74 -17.14
C THR A 198 -0.92 -7.91 -17.59
N GLY A 199 -1.14 -8.03 -18.90
CA GLY A 199 -2.48 -7.99 -19.49
C GLY A 199 -3.18 -6.62 -19.43
N LEU A 200 -2.55 -5.57 -18.86
CA LEU A 200 -3.15 -4.24 -18.71
C LEU A 200 -3.33 -3.49 -20.03
N THR A 201 -2.81 -3.97 -21.16
CA THR A 201 -3.02 -3.35 -22.49
C THR A 201 -4.17 -3.96 -23.28
N LYS A 202 -4.84 -4.99 -22.74
CA LYS A 202 -5.95 -5.69 -23.42
C LYS A 202 -7.28 -5.16 -22.91
N SER A 203 -8.35 -5.40 -23.66
CA SER A 203 -9.73 -5.21 -23.17
C SER A 203 -10.26 -6.55 -22.62
N PRO A 204 -10.87 -6.58 -21.42
CA PRO A 204 -10.83 -5.55 -20.36
C PRO A 204 -9.41 -5.40 -19.75
N PRO A 205 -9.03 -4.28 -19.09
CA PRO A 205 -9.89 -3.25 -18.45
C PRO A 205 -10.27 -2.02 -19.29
N TRP A 206 -9.72 -1.86 -20.49
CA TRP A 206 -10.07 -0.73 -21.35
C TRP A 206 -11.45 -0.95 -22.00
N PRO A 207 -12.27 0.11 -22.16
CA PRO A 207 -13.52 0.07 -22.90
C PRO A 207 -13.32 -0.24 -24.40
#